data_AF-A0A7C1X2W5-F1
#
_entry.id   AF-A0A7C1X2W5-F1
#
_cell.length_a   1.000
_cell.length_b   1.000
_cell.length_c   1.000
_cell.angle_alpha   90.00
_cell.angle_beta   90.00
_cell.angle_gamma   90.00
#
_symmetry.space_group_name_H-M   'P 1'
#
loop_
_entity.id
_entity.type
_entity.pdbx_description
1 polymer ?
#
loop_
_entity_poly.entity_id
_entity_poly.type
_entity_poly.pdbx_seq_one_letter_code
_entity_poly.pdbx_strand_id
1 'polypeptide(L)'
;MPPQRMRHGMVPSWHSDAMTTAVARQRLAQYTGGSGQLPMYLEQEVLSWSPEKIILKTYDLFLVSARRGDEHRMRRILSELINALNFDYGELPQRLLRLYEYCQRCVAMRRYEDAATIIAGLRQAWAEAFHLE
;
A
#
# COMPACT_ATOMS: atom_id res chain seq x y z
N MET A 1 -29.06 29.65 -38.47
CA MET A 1 -27.83 29.60 -39.27
C MET A 1 -26.67 30.19 -38.45
N PRO A 2 -25.43 29.67 -38.60
CA PRO A 2 -24.37 29.48 -37.55
C PRO A 2 -23.58 30.80 -37.24
N PRO A 3 -22.60 30.92 -36.27
CA PRO A 3 -21.49 29.98 -35.96
C PRO A 3 -20.86 29.91 -34.51
N GLN A 4 -20.05 28.85 -34.33
CA GLN A 4 -18.90 28.54 -33.42
C GLN A 4 -18.82 29.00 -31.94
N ARG A 5 -18.47 28.03 -31.05
CA ARG A 5 -17.38 28.20 -30.06
C ARG A 5 -16.90 26.87 -29.43
N MET A 6 -15.59 26.71 -29.42
CA MET A 6 -14.78 25.63 -28.83
C MET A 6 -15.10 25.41 -27.33
N ARG A 7 -15.13 24.14 -26.88
CA ARG A 7 -14.98 23.80 -25.46
C ARG A 7 -13.94 22.68 -25.27
N HIS A 8 -12.83 23.09 -24.67
CA HIS A 8 -11.82 22.38 -23.90
C HIS A 8 -11.99 20.86 -23.68
N GLY A 9 -10.97 20.12 -24.15
CA GLY A 9 -10.16 19.21 -23.33
C GLY A 9 -10.90 18.17 -22.49
N MET A 10 -11.18 17.02 -23.12
CA MET A 10 -11.49 15.79 -22.41
C MET A 10 -10.19 15.27 -21.74
N VAL A 11 -10.01 15.61 -20.46
CA VAL A 11 -8.97 15.00 -19.61
C VAL A 11 -9.56 13.72 -19.02
N PRO A 12 -9.00 12.53 -19.28
CA PRO A 12 -9.49 11.28 -18.69
C PRO A 12 -9.29 11.28 -17.16
N SER A 13 -10.40 11.15 -16.42
CA SER A 13 -10.45 11.13 -14.95
C SER A 13 -10.11 9.74 -14.38
N TRP A 14 -8.83 9.35 -14.42
CA TRP A 14 -8.35 8.12 -13.77
C TRP A 14 -7.72 8.33 -12.38
N HIS A 15 -7.97 9.46 -11.72
CA HIS A 15 -7.51 9.65 -10.34
C HIS A 15 -8.71 9.75 -9.39
N SER A 16 -8.71 8.88 -8.39
CA SER A 16 -9.56 8.85 -7.20
C SER A 16 -10.84 8.00 -7.33
N ASP A 17 -10.89 6.87 -6.62
CA ASP A 17 -11.89 6.66 -5.55
C ASP A 17 -12.00 5.21 -5.03
N ALA A 18 -11.62 4.19 -5.79
CA ALA A 18 -11.87 2.80 -5.36
C ALA A 18 -10.77 2.20 -4.46
N MET A 19 -9.50 2.33 -4.85
CA MET A 19 -8.38 1.64 -4.16
C MET A 19 -7.91 2.35 -2.87
N THR A 20 -7.99 3.68 -2.81
CA THR A 20 -7.46 4.45 -1.67
C THR A 20 -8.35 4.29 -0.43
N THR A 21 -9.66 4.37 -0.61
CA THR A 21 -10.63 4.42 0.50
C THR A 21 -10.89 3.03 1.09
N ALA A 22 -11.04 2.00 0.27
CA ALA A 22 -11.29 0.63 0.74
C ALA A 22 -10.09 0.08 1.52
N VAL A 23 -8.88 0.28 0.99
CA VAL A 23 -7.67 -0.22 1.63
C VAL A 23 -7.28 0.67 2.83
N ALA A 24 -7.50 1.98 2.81
CA ALA A 24 -7.34 2.83 4.00
C ALA A 24 -8.29 2.43 5.14
N ARG A 25 -9.57 2.15 4.85
CA ARG A 25 -10.57 1.67 5.82
C ARG A 25 -10.23 0.29 6.37
N GLN A 26 -9.75 -0.62 5.52
CA GLN A 26 -9.32 -1.96 5.93
C GLN A 26 -8.01 -1.93 6.74
N ARG A 27 -7.08 -1.02 6.41
CA ARG A 27 -5.82 -0.78 7.13
C ARG A 27 -6.07 -0.20 8.54
N LEU A 28 -7.01 0.73 8.69
CA LEU A 28 -7.42 1.32 9.98
C LEU A 28 -7.82 0.27 11.03
N ALA A 29 -8.61 -0.73 10.64
CA ALA A 29 -9.07 -1.79 11.55
C ALA A 29 -7.96 -2.76 12.00
N GLN A 30 -6.83 -2.81 11.29
CA GLN A 30 -5.73 -3.77 11.56
C GLN A 30 -4.62 -3.22 12.47
N TYR A 31 -4.41 -1.90 12.49
CA TYR A 31 -3.45 -1.25 13.40
C TYR A 31 -3.93 -1.30 14.86
N THR A 32 -5.24 -1.22 15.10
CA THR A 32 -5.85 -1.37 16.41
C THR A 32 -6.05 -2.85 16.72
N GLY A 33 -5.03 -3.49 17.27
CA GLY A 33 -5.18 -4.82 17.83
C GLY A 33 -6.22 -4.80 18.96
N GLY A 34 -7.44 -5.26 18.67
CA GLY A 34 -8.51 -5.47 19.65
C GLY A 34 -9.27 -4.20 20.04
N SER A 35 -10.59 -4.34 20.11
CA SER A 35 -11.62 -3.30 20.41
C SER A 35 -11.90 -2.29 19.29
N GLY A 36 -13.09 -2.41 18.72
CA GLY A 36 -13.53 -1.78 17.47
C GLY A 36 -13.99 -0.33 17.60
N GLN A 37 -13.16 0.56 18.15
CA GLN A 37 -13.42 1.99 18.03
C GLN A 37 -12.11 2.78 17.99
N LEU A 38 -11.72 3.22 16.80
CA LEU A 38 -10.69 4.23 16.64
C LEU A 38 -11.26 5.56 17.15
N PRO A 39 -10.53 6.31 17.98
CA PRO A 39 -10.87 7.69 18.23
C PRO A 39 -10.99 8.44 16.89
N MET A 40 -12.06 9.21 16.69
CA MET A 40 -12.34 9.89 15.40
C MET A 40 -11.17 10.71 14.85
N TYR A 41 -10.28 11.22 15.72
CA TYR A 41 -9.08 11.94 15.29
C TYR A 41 -8.09 11.05 14.52
N LEU A 42 -7.93 9.77 14.90
CA LEU A 42 -7.07 8.82 14.17
C LEU A 42 -7.69 8.40 12.84
N GLU A 43 -9.01 8.28 12.77
CA GLU A 43 -9.71 7.99 11.51
C GLU A 43 -9.54 9.13 10.51
N GLN A 44 -9.74 10.37 10.96
CA GLN A 44 -9.54 11.57 10.14
C GLN A 44 -8.08 11.71 9.69
N GLU A 45 -7.13 11.41 10.57
CA GLU A 45 -5.70 11.46 10.24
C GLU A 45 -5.36 10.45 9.13
N VAL A 46 -5.81 9.20 9.22
CA VAL A 46 -5.50 8.20 8.19
C VAL A 46 -6.23 8.49 6.88
N LEU A 47 -7.45 9.02 6.92
CA LEU A 47 -8.17 9.48 5.73
C LEU A 47 -7.47 10.68 5.06
N SER A 48 -6.65 11.44 5.79
CA SER A 48 -5.85 12.55 5.25
C SER A 48 -4.52 12.11 4.64
N TRP A 49 -4.09 10.86 4.82
CA TRP A 49 -2.81 10.41 4.30
C TRP A 49 -2.83 10.27 2.78
N SER A 50 -1.74 10.72 2.15
CA SER A 50 -1.54 10.49 0.73
C SER A 50 -1.38 8.99 0.43
N PRO A 51 -1.73 8.52 -0.79
CA PRO A 51 -1.54 7.14 -1.20
C PRO A 51 -0.11 6.61 -0.96
N GLU A 52 0.91 7.44 -1.18
CA GLU A 52 2.32 7.14 -0.97
C GLU A 52 2.61 6.87 0.51
N LYS A 53 2.11 7.73 1.41
CA LYS A 53 2.25 7.54 2.86
C LYS A 53 1.56 6.26 3.32
N ILE A 54 0.42 5.91 2.73
CA ILE A 54 -0.29 4.66 3.04
C ILE A 54 0.56 3.43 2.62
N ILE A 55 1.26 3.49 1.47
CA ILE A 55 2.17 2.42 1.04
C ILE A 55 3.32 2.24 2.05
N LEU A 56 3.98 3.34 2.44
CA LEU A 56 5.07 3.29 3.42
C LEU A 56 4.62 2.70 4.76
N LYS A 57 3.43 3.09 5.24
CA LYS A 57 2.85 2.56 6.46
C LYS A 57 2.51 1.08 6.34
N THR A 58 2.04 0.64 5.17
CA THR A 58 1.80 -0.78 4.90
C THR A 58 3.09 -1.60 5.02
N TYR A 59 4.24 -1.08 4.54
CA TYR A 59 5.54 -1.71 4.79
C TYR A 59 5.94 -1.68 6.27
N ASP A 60 5.74 -0.56 6.99
CA ASP A 60 5.99 -0.48 8.44
C ASP A 60 5.23 -1.58 9.20
N LEU A 61 3.96 -1.80 8.86
CA LEU A 61 3.13 -2.83 9.47
C LEU A 61 3.67 -4.23 9.19
N PHE A 62 4.19 -4.48 7.99
CA PHE A 62 4.85 -5.75 7.67
C PHE A 62 6.06 -5.96 8.59
N LEU A 63 6.93 -4.96 8.73
CA LEU A 63 8.14 -5.04 9.57
C LEU A 63 7.80 -5.28 11.04
N VAL A 64 6.77 -4.63 11.57
CA VAL A 64 6.28 -4.89 12.93
C VAL A 64 5.75 -6.31 13.06
N SER A 65 5.01 -6.81 12.06
CA SER A 65 4.47 -8.17 12.04
C SER A 65 5.57 -9.22 11.97
N ALA A 66 6.61 -8.98 11.18
CA ALA A 66 7.79 -9.84 11.07
C ALA A 66 8.55 -9.95 12.41
N ARG A 67 8.75 -8.82 13.11
CA ARG A 67 9.35 -8.81 14.46
C ARG A 67 8.52 -9.59 15.48
N ARG A 68 7.20 -9.63 15.32
CA ARG A 68 6.27 -10.38 16.19
C ARG A 68 6.06 -11.83 15.77
N GLY A 69 6.61 -12.25 14.62
CA GLY A 69 6.35 -13.57 14.05
C GLY A 69 4.89 -13.80 13.64
N ASP A 70 4.12 -12.74 13.40
CA ASP A 70 2.69 -12.82 13.04
C ASP A 70 2.53 -13.16 11.55
N GLU A 71 2.64 -14.44 11.24
CA GLU A 71 2.58 -14.98 9.88
C GLU A 71 1.27 -14.66 9.17
N HIS A 72 0.13 -14.77 9.86
CA HIS A 72 -1.18 -14.48 9.28
C HIS A 72 -1.26 -13.03 8.82
N ARG A 73 -0.78 -12.10 9.66
CA ARG A 73 -0.76 -10.68 9.32
C ARG A 73 0.21 -10.37 8.19
N MET A 74 1.42 -10.94 8.20
CA MET A 74 2.39 -10.80 7.11
C MET A 74 1.83 -11.25 5.76
N ARG A 75 1.20 -12.44 5.72
CA ARG A 75 0.58 -12.97 4.50
C ARG A 75 -0.50 -12.04 3.96
N ARG A 76 -1.37 -11.53 4.84
CA ARG A 76 -2.43 -10.59 4.45
C ARG A 76 -1.84 -9.30 3.86
N ILE A 77 -0.83 -8.71 4.50
CA ILE A 77 -0.18 -7.49 4.02
C ILE A 77 0.44 -7.69 2.63
N LEU A 78 1.14 -8.80 2.40
CA LEU A 78 1.72 -9.11 1.09
C LEU A 78 0.64 -9.26 0.01
N SER A 79 -0.49 -9.91 0.31
CA SER A 79 -1.61 -9.99 -0.63
C SER A 79 -2.20 -8.62 -0.97
N GLU A 80 -2.35 -7.73 0.02
CA GLU A 80 -2.84 -6.36 -0.23
C GLU A 80 -1.86 -5.56 -1.11
N LEU A 81 -0.54 -5.70 -0.90
CA LEU A 81 0.48 -5.06 -1.73
C LEU A 81 0.47 -5.58 -3.17
N ILE A 82 0.30 -6.89 -3.36
CA ILE A 82 0.17 -7.52 -4.68
C ILE A 82 -1.09 -7.01 -5.41
N ASN A 83 -2.23 -7.00 -4.72
CA ASN A 83 -3.51 -6.53 -5.28
C ASN A 83 -3.49 -5.03 -5.60
N ALA A 84 -2.58 -4.27 -4.98
CA ALA A 84 -2.42 -2.84 -5.24
C ALA A 84 -1.51 -2.53 -6.44
N LEU A 85 -0.87 -3.53 -7.07
CA LEU A 85 -0.01 -3.31 -8.22
C LEU A 85 -0.81 -2.89 -9.45
N ASN A 86 -0.38 -1.82 -10.11
CA ASN A 86 -0.94 -1.37 -11.39
C ASN A 86 -0.14 -1.97 -12.56
N PHE A 87 -0.65 -3.04 -13.17
CA PHE A 87 0.02 -3.76 -14.26
C PHE A 87 -0.02 -3.05 -15.62
N ASP A 88 -0.76 -1.95 -15.75
CA ASP A 88 -0.76 -1.14 -16.98
C ASP A 88 0.51 -0.27 -17.08
N TYR A 89 1.31 -0.20 -16.00
CA TYR A 89 2.49 0.66 -15.91
C TYR A 89 3.81 -0.12 -16.11
N GLY A 90 4.10 -0.49 -17.36
CA GLY A 90 5.40 -1.04 -17.77
C GLY A 90 5.83 -2.32 -17.01
N GLU A 91 7.15 -2.53 -16.88
CA GLU A 91 7.71 -3.76 -16.28
C GLU A 91 7.84 -3.74 -14.75
N LEU A 92 7.79 -2.56 -14.13
CA LEU A 92 8.03 -2.41 -12.68
C LEU A 92 7.05 -3.24 -11.81
N PRO A 93 5.72 -3.27 -12.09
CA PRO A 93 4.76 -4.08 -11.34
C PRO A 93 5.10 -5.57 -11.35
N GLN A 94 5.58 -6.08 -12.49
CA GLN A 94 5.97 -7.50 -12.63
C GLN A 94 7.24 -7.81 -11.80
N ARG A 95 8.17 -6.85 -11.69
CA ARG A 95 9.36 -7.00 -10.84
C ARG A 95 8.98 -6.97 -9.34
N LEU A 96 8.09 -6.07 -8.94
CA LEU A 96 7.57 -5.98 -7.57
C LEU A 96 6.78 -7.24 -7.18
N LEU A 97 5.93 -7.74 -8.07
CA LEU A 97 5.19 -8.98 -7.88
C LEU A 97 6.14 -10.13 -7.49
N ARG A 98 7.21 -10.34 -8.26
CA ARG A 98 8.19 -11.39 -7.99
C ARG A 98 8.89 -11.24 -6.62
N LEU A 99 9.16 -10.01 -6.21
CA LEU A 99 9.72 -9.74 -4.88
C LEU A 99 8.72 -10.06 -3.78
N TYR A 100 7.45 -9.70 -3.93
CA TYR A 100 6.42 -10.01 -2.94
C TYR A 100 6.14 -11.52 -2.85
N GLU A 101 6.10 -12.23 -3.98
CA GLU A 101 5.98 -13.70 -4.00
C GLU A 101 7.18 -14.36 -3.31
N TYR A 102 8.40 -13.82 -3.48
CA TYR A 102 9.57 -14.28 -2.74
C TYR A 102 9.39 -14.06 -1.24
N CYS A 103 8.93 -12.88 -0.81
CA CYS A 103 8.62 -12.62 0.59
C CYS A 103 7.54 -13.58 1.14
N GLN A 104 6.51 -13.92 0.36
CA GLN A 104 5.49 -14.90 0.77
C GLN A 104 6.11 -16.29 1.00
N ARG A 105 7.06 -16.72 0.16
CA ARG A 105 7.81 -17.98 0.36
C ARG A 105 8.67 -17.92 1.62
N CYS A 106 9.38 -16.81 1.86
CA CYS A 106 10.14 -16.61 3.09
C CYS A 106 9.25 -16.69 4.33
N VAL A 107 8.07 -16.05 4.31
CA VAL A 107 7.09 -16.14 5.40
C VAL A 107 6.62 -17.58 5.61
N ALA A 108 6.28 -18.31 4.56
CA ALA A 108 5.88 -19.72 4.66
C ALA A 108 7.00 -20.63 5.21
N MET A 109 8.26 -20.29 4.95
CA MET A 109 9.44 -20.98 5.48
C MET A 109 9.89 -20.47 6.86
N ARG A 110 9.13 -19.57 7.48
CA ARG A 110 9.47 -18.88 8.75
C ARG A 110 10.78 -18.08 8.72
N ARG A 111 11.24 -17.71 7.52
CA ARG A 111 12.41 -16.86 7.27
C ARG A 111 12.01 -15.38 7.29
N TYR A 112 11.52 -14.91 8.44
CA TYR A 112 10.91 -13.58 8.54
C TYR A 112 11.90 -12.44 8.37
N GLU A 113 13.15 -12.61 8.82
CA GLU A 113 14.21 -11.62 8.68
C GLU A 113 14.59 -11.36 7.21
N ASP A 114 14.66 -12.42 6.41
CA ASP A 114 14.93 -12.32 4.97
C ASP A 114 13.84 -11.52 4.26
N ALA A 115 12.57 -11.79 4.58
CA ALA A 115 11.44 -11.02 4.06
C ALA A 115 11.47 -9.57 4.55
N ALA A 116 11.78 -9.34 5.83
CA ALA A 116 11.85 -8.01 6.42
C ALA A 116 12.96 -7.16 5.79
N THR A 117 14.11 -7.76 5.45
CA THR A 117 15.22 -7.06 4.79
C THR A 117 14.79 -6.51 3.43
N ILE A 118 14.11 -7.31 2.62
CA ILE A 118 13.61 -6.89 1.30
C ILE A 118 12.56 -5.79 1.45
N ILE A 119 11.60 -5.98 2.36
CA ILE A 119 10.52 -5.01 2.58
C ILE A 119 11.06 -3.69 3.14
N ALA A 120 12.07 -3.72 4.02
CA ALA A 120 12.73 -2.52 4.52
C ALA A 120 13.47 -1.76 3.41
N GLY A 121 14.18 -2.47 2.53
CA GLY A 121 14.83 -1.86 1.36
C GLY A 121 13.84 -1.19 0.41
N LEU A 122 12.71 -1.86 0.12
CA LEU A 122 11.64 -1.28 -0.70
C LEU A 122 11.02 -0.05 -0.03
N ARG A 123 10.71 -0.13 1.26
CA ARG A 123 10.19 1.01 2.04
C ARG A 123 11.12 2.21 1.91
N GLN A 124 12.43 2.02 2.08
CA GLN A 124 13.42 3.08 2.00
C GLN A 124 13.50 3.70 0.60
N ALA A 125 13.54 2.86 -0.44
CA ALA A 125 13.57 3.33 -1.83
C ALA A 125 12.34 4.17 -2.19
N TRP A 126 11.15 3.77 -1.72
CA TRP A 126 9.92 4.54 -1.94
C TRP A 126 9.89 5.83 -1.10
N ALA A 127 10.39 5.80 0.14
CA ALA A 127 10.52 6.99 0.98
C ALA A 127 11.40 8.06 0.32
N GLU A 128 12.55 7.64 -0.24
CA GLU A 128 13.44 8.51 -1.01
C GLU A 128 12.78 9.05 -2.28
N ALA A 129 12.12 8.18 -3.06
CA ALA A 129 11.46 8.56 -4.31
C ALA A 129 10.31 9.56 -4.10
N PHE A 130 9.61 9.50 -2.96
CA PHE A 130 8.50 10.39 -2.64
C PHE A 130 8.89 11.57 -1.74
N HIS A 131 10.16 11.66 -1.31
CA HIS A 131 10.62 12.64 -0.32
C HIS A 131 9.81 12.62 0.99
N LEU A 132 9.51 11.42 1.49
CA LEU A 132 8.76 11.20 2.72
C LEU A 132 9.69 10.63 3.79
N GLU A 133 9.82 11.30 4.94
CA GLU A 133 10.60 10.84 6.12
C GLU A 133 9.80 9.86 7.00
#